data_AF-A0A1E3VP95-F1
#
_entry.id   AF-A0A1E3VP95-F1
#
_cell.length_a   1.000
_cell.length_b   1.000
_cell.length_c   1.000
_cell.angle_alpha   90.00
_cell.angle_beta   90.00
_cell.angle_gamma   90.00
#
_symmetry.space_group_name_H-M   'P 1'
#
loop_
_entity.id
_entity.type
_entity.pdbx_description
1 polymer ?
#
loop_
_entity_poly.entity_id
_entity_poly.type
_entity_poly.pdbx_seq_one_letter_code
_entity_poly.pdbx_strand_id
1 'polypeptide(L)'
;MGGLHNPYNDEIDAVAEKGHKIYLSYSCNGCHGGGGGGGMCPPLTNDAWVYGADDDTVFRLISEGSDKLQEQGYKRVRKEIVTGPMPPFGTIAKTSDDLWKVIAFIRSKNPSSMKKVNEPAQTPGQ
;
A
#
# COMPACT_ATOMS: atom_id res chain seq x y z
N MET A 1 3.08 -20.32 5.84
CA MET A 1 2.48 -19.89 4.56
C MET A 1 1.08 -19.38 4.87
N GLY A 2 0.84 -18.10 4.63
CA GLY A 2 -0.37 -17.41 5.08
C GLY A 2 -0.05 -15.92 5.18
N GLY A 3 0.03 -15.26 4.03
CA GLY A 3 0.12 -13.81 3.97
C GLY A 3 -1.26 -13.20 4.12
N LEU A 4 -1.32 -11.91 4.47
CA LEU A 4 -2.56 -11.16 4.38
C LEU A 4 -2.98 -11.01 2.91
N HIS A 5 -4.28 -11.11 2.66
CA HIS A 5 -4.88 -10.97 1.33
C HIS A 5 -6.02 -9.97 1.39
N ASN A 6 -6.10 -9.08 0.40
CA ASN A 6 -7.19 -8.14 0.31
C ASN A 6 -8.48 -8.87 -0.11
N PRO A 7 -9.54 -8.88 0.71
CA PRO A 7 -10.80 -9.55 0.38
C PRO A 7 -11.51 -8.94 -0.83
N TYR A 8 -11.10 -7.75 -1.28
CA TYR A 8 -11.71 -7.03 -2.39
C TYR A 8 -10.94 -7.13 -3.71
N ASN A 9 -9.93 -8.01 -3.83
CA ASN A 9 -9.14 -8.13 -5.06
C ASN A 9 -9.98 -8.42 -6.30
N ASP A 10 -11.06 -9.18 -6.16
CA ASP A 10 -12.00 -9.51 -7.25
C ASP A 10 -13.11 -8.46 -7.43
N GLU A 11 -13.18 -7.47 -6.54
CA GLU A 11 -14.26 -6.46 -6.47
C GLU A 11 -13.72 -5.02 -6.41
N ILE A 12 -12.50 -4.79 -6.91
CA ILE A 12 -11.81 -3.50 -6.80
C ILE A 12 -12.68 -2.34 -7.26
N ASP A 13 -13.29 -2.45 -8.44
CA ASP A 13 -14.11 -1.38 -9.01
C ASP A 13 -15.33 -1.06 -8.13
N ALA A 14 -15.90 -2.06 -7.47
CA ALA A 14 -17.06 -1.89 -6.59
C ALA A 14 -16.71 -1.16 -5.29
N VAL A 15 -15.46 -1.25 -4.83
CA VAL A 15 -15.01 -0.65 -3.56
C VAL A 15 -14.09 0.57 -3.72
N ALA A 16 -13.55 0.81 -4.92
CA ALA A 16 -12.54 1.85 -5.17
C ALA A 16 -13.01 3.24 -4.71
N GLU A 17 -14.26 3.62 -4.98
CA GLU A 17 -14.80 4.91 -4.55
C GLU A 17 -14.90 5.06 -3.03
N LYS A 18 -15.24 3.98 -2.32
CA LYS A 18 -15.24 3.97 -0.84
C LYS A 18 -13.80 4.07 -0.32
N GLY A 19 -12.89 3.30 -0.92
CA GLY A 19 -11.46 3.37 -0.64
C GLY A 19 -10.87 4.75 -0.84
N HIS A 20 -11.27 5.44 -1.91
CA HIS A 20 -10.81 6.80 -2.20
C HIS A 20 -11.21 7.79 -1.12
N LYS A 21 -12.47 7.75 -0.66
CA LYS A 21 -12.95 8.61 0.43
C LYS A 21 -12.14 8.39 1.72
N ILE A 22 -11.81 7.14 2.02
CA ILE A 22 -10.99 6.80 3.19
C ILE A 22 -9.56 7.31 3.00
N TYR A 23 -8.95 7.07 1.83
CA TYR A 23 -7.63 7.58 1.46
C TYR A 23 -7.52 9.10 1.61
N LEU A 24 -8.59 9.83 1.24
CA LEU A 24 -8.67 11.27 1.47
C LEU A 24 -8.77 11.60 2.96
N SER A 25 -9.62 10.89 3.70
CA SER A 25 -9.86 11.12 5.14
C SER A 25 -8.66 10.85 6.03
N TYR A 26 -7.79 9.90 5.63
CA TYR A 26 -6.55 9.56 6.34
C TYR A 26 -5.36 10.40 5.86
N SER A 27 -5.61 11.46 5.08
CA SER A 27 -4.58 12.41 4.62
C SER A 27 -3.47 11.78 3.76
N CYS A 28 -3.68 10.58 3.22
CA CYS A 28 -2.72 9.94 2.31
C CYS A 28 -2.43 10.83 1.09
N ASN A 29 -3.46 11.57 0.65
CA ASN A 29 -3.39 12.54 -0.44
C ASN A 29 -2.43 13.71 -0.20
N GLY A 30 -2.13 14.05 1.06
CA GLY A 30 -1.17 15.12 1.37
C GLY A 30 0.24 14.80 0.89
N CYS A 31 0.59 13.51 0.84
CA CYS A 31 1.90 13.02 0.40
C CYS A 31 1.86 12.45 -1.02
N HIS A 32 0.83 11.64 -1.34
CA HIS A 32 0.73 10.86 -2.58
C HIS A 32 -0.24 11.47 -3.61
N GLY A 33 -0.79 12.66 -3.35
CA GLY A 33 -1.73 13.35 -4.23
C GLY A 33 -3.15 12.76 -4.20
N GLY A 34 -4.15 13.54 -4.59
CA GLY A 34 -5.57 13.16 -4.49
C GLY A 34 -5.94 11.88 -5.24
N GLY A 35 -5.28 11.62 -6.38
CA GLY A 35 -5.47 10.41 -7.19
C GLY A 35 -4.37 9.35 -7.04
N GLY A 36 -3.45 9.50 -6.08
CA GLY A 36 -2.28 8.63 -5.94
C GLY A 36 -1.14 8.93 -6.93
N GLY A 37 -1.22 10.02 -7.69
CA GLY A 37 -0.23 10.38 -8.73
C GLY A 37 1.12 10.89 -8.19
N GLY A 38 1.31 10.91 -6.88
CA GLY A 38 2.54 11.38 -6.24
C GLY A 38 2.55 12.88 -5.97
N GLY A 39 3.70 13.37 -5.50
CA GLY A 39 3.92 14.76 -5.11
C GLY A 39 5.14 14.85 -4.20
N MET A 40 4.91 15.06 -2.91
CA MET A 40 5.98 14.97 -1.90
C MET A 40 6.52 13.54 -1.76
N CYS A 41 5.66 12.54 -1.98
CA CYS A 41 6.02 11.12 -1.96
C CYS A 41 5.82 10.48 -3.36
N PRO A 42 6.38 9.28 -3.60
CA PRO A 42 6.30 8.61 -4.89
C PRO A 42 4.86 8.39 -5.36
N PRO A 43 4.61 8.32 -6.68
CA PRO A 43 3.32 7.91 -7.21
C PRO A 43 2.98 6.48 -6.78
N LEU A 44 1.73 6.26 -6.41
CA LEU A 44 1.14 4.93 -6.18
C LEU A 44 0.60 4.30 -7.48
N THR A 45 0.55 5.09 -8.55
CA THR A 45 0.03 4.69 -9.86
C THR A 45 1.04 3.97 -10.76
N ASN A 46 2.30 3.85 -10.34
CA ASN A 46 3.37 3.21 -11.12
C ASN A 46 3.77 1.85 -10.56
N ASP A 47 4.59 1.11 -11.32
CA ASP A 47 5.02 -0.25 -10.97
C ASP A 47 6.29 -0.32 -10.11
N ALA A 48 6.74 0.79 -9.53
CA ALA A 48 7.98 0.80 -8.77
C ALA A 48 7.87 0.06 -7.44
N TRP A 49 6.71 -0.02 -6.77
CA TRP A 49 6.44 -0.79 -5.53
C TRP A 49 7.67 -1.10 -4.68
N VAL A 50 8.15 -0.09 -3.95
CA VAL A 50 9.46 -0.05 -3.30
C VAL A 50 9.76 -1.26 -2.40
N TYR A 51 8.78 -1.73 -1.63
CA TYR A 51 8.94 -2.89 -0.73
C TYR A 51 8.33 -4.18 -1.27
N GLY A 52 7.49 -4.09 -2.31
CA GLY A 52 6.71 -5.21 -2.81
C GLY A 52 5.29 -4.78 -3.15
N ALA A 53 4.69 -5.47 -4.11
CA ALA A 53 3.33 -5.22 -4.55
C ALA A 53 2.34 -6.25 -3.99
N ASP A 54 2.80 -7.25 -3.24
CA ASP A 54 1.93 -8.23 -2.59
C ASP A 54 1.11 -7.60 -1.46
N ASP A 55 -0.08 -8.14 -1.21
CA ASP A 55 -1.03 -7.54 -0.27
C ASP A 55 -0.51 -7.51 1.16
N ASP A 56 0.22 -8.55 1.59
CA ASP A 56 0.82 -8.61 2.92
C ASP A 56 1.82 -7.47 3.14
N THR A 57 2.75 -7.29 2.21
CA THR A 57 3.74 -6.21 2.30
C THR A 57 3.08 -4.84 2.28
N VAL A 58 2.11 -4.62 1.39
CA VAL A 58 1.45 -3.33 1.26
C VAL A 58 0.63 -3.00 2.50
N PHE A 59 -0.12 -3.98 3.03
CA PHE A 59 -0.88 -3.80 4.25
C PHE A 59 0.01 -3.45 5.43
N ARG A 60 1.09 -4.22 5.65
CA ARG A 60 2.05 -3.97 6.74
C ARG A 60 2.73 -2.62 6.60
N LEU A 61 3.17 -2.26 5.39
CA LEU A 61 3.78 -0.96 5.13
C LEU A 61 2.84 0.18 5.54
N ILE A 62 1.56 0.09 5.19
CA ILE A 62 0.58 1.12 5.54
C ILE A 62 0.29 1.10 7.04
N SER A 63 0.05 -0.06 7.65
CA SER A 63 -0.33 -0.14 9.06
C SER A 63 0.82 0.20 10.01
N GLU A 64 2.03 -0.26 9.71
CA GLU A 64 3.17 -0.20 10.62
C GLU A 64 4.20 0.88 10.24
N GLY A 65 4.12 1.42 9.03
CA GLY A 65 5.10 2.36 8.51
C GLY A 65 6.39 1.68 8.06
N SER A 66 7.22 2.42 7.32
CA SER A 66 8.41 1.85 6.69
C SER A 66 9.51 1.47 7.67
N ASP A 67 9.64 2.19 8.77
CA ASP A 67 10.74 1.97 9.72
C ASP A 67 10.52 0.67 10.48
N LYS A 68 9.29 0.43 10.95
CA LYS A 68 8.93 -0.84 11.59
C LYS A 68 9.00 -2.02 10.63
N LEU A 69 8.58 -1.81 9.37
CA LEU A 69 8.69 -2.82 8.33
C LEU A 69 10.16 -3.21 8.08
N GLN A 70 11.08 -2.24 8.07
CA GLN A 70 12.51 -2.52 7.92
C GLN A 70 13.11 -3.25 9.13
N GLU A 71 12.69 -2.93 10.36
CA GLU A 71 13.08 -3.70 11.56
C GLU A 71 12.70 -5.18 11.47
N GLN A 72 11.60 -5.50 10.77
CA GLN A 72 11.17 -6.87 10.51
C GLN A 72 11.95 -7.56 9.38
N GLY A 73 12.94 -6.89 8.80
CA GLY A 73 13.82 -7.44 7.77
C GLY A 73 13.38 -7.15 6.34
N TYR A 74 12.30 -6.39 6.11
CA TYR A 74 11.93 -5.96 4.77
C TYR A 74 12.96 -4.95 4.24
N LYS A 75 13.31 -5.09 2.96
CA LYS A 75 14.23 -4.18 2.26
C LYS A 75 13.52 -3.54 1.08
N ARG A 76 14.03 -2.40 0.64
CA ARG A 76 13.60 -1.79 -0.62
C ARG A 76 14.07 -2.69 -1.77
N VAL A 77 13.14 -3.34 -2.48
CA VAL A 77 13.39 -4.21 -3.65
C VAL A 77 13.40 -3.44 -4.97
N ARG A 78 13.01 -2.17 -4.93
CA ARG A 78 12.98 -1.23 -6.06
C ARG A 78 13.35 0.18 -5.59
N LYS A 79 13.67 1.05 -6.54
CA LYS A 79 14.12 2.42 -6.29
C LYS A 79 13.07 3.43 -6.75
N GLU A 80 12.90 4.46 -5.95
CA GLU A 80 12.14 5.68 -6.25
C GLU A 80 13.02 6.86 -5.88
N ILE A 81 12.79 8.01 -6.51
CA ILE A 81 13.60 9.22 -6.28
C ILE A 81 13.40 9.70 -4.84
N VAL A 82 12.16 9.62 -4.33
CA VAL A 82 11.85 9.96 -2.95
C VAL A 82 12.04 8.74 -2.04
N THR A 83 12.85 8.91 -1.01
CA THR A 83 13.28 7.82 -0.12
C THR A 83 12.88 8.00 1.35
N GLY A 84 12.14 9.07 1.68
CA GLY A 84 11.68 9.36 3.04
C GLY A 84 10.81 8.25 3.66
N PRO A 85 10.74 8.18 5.00
CA PRO A 85 9.97 7.15 5.69
C PRO A 85 8.46 7.39 5.53
N MET A 86 7.71 6.30 5.41
CA MET A 86 6.25 6.31 5.47
C MET A 86 5.82 6.12 6.94
N PRO A 87 5.04 7.04 7.53
CA PRO A 87 4.59 6.90 8.91
C PRO A 87 3.56 5.75 9.05
N PRO A 88 3.42 5.16 10.25
CA PRO A 88 2.39 4.15 10.52
C PRO A 88 0.99 4.76 10.48
N PHE A 89 0.10 4.19 9.67
CA PHE A 89 -1.32 4.57 9.64
C PHE A 89 -2.21 3.62 10.45
N GLY A 90 -1.67 2.55 11.05
CA GLY A 90 -2.45 1.62 11.87
C GLY A 90 -3.05 2.25 13.13
N THR A 91 -2.49 3.36 13.61
CA THR A 91 -3.03 4.15 14.72
C THR A 91 -4.10 5.15 14.30
N ILE A 92 -4.19 5.47 13.00
CA ILE A 92 -5.14 6.42 12.41
C ILE A 92 -6.32 5.65 11.80
N ALA A 93 -6.05 4.49 11.20
CA ALA A 93 -7.04 3.63 10.59
C ALA A 93 -7.99 3.08 11.66
N LYS A 94 -9.29 3.31 11.46
CA LYS A 94 -10.31 2.85 12.40
C LYS A 94 -10.47 1.34 12.40
N THR A 95 -10.26 0.70 11.24
CA THR A 95 -10.38 -0.74 11.06
C THR A 95 -9.40 -1.25 10.00
N SER A 96 -9.06 -2.54 10.03
CA SER A 96 -8.29 -3.19 8.96
C SER A 96 -9.05 -3.21 7.62
N ASP A 97 -10.39 -3.25 7.66
CA ASP A 97 -11.26 -3.19 6.49
C ASP A 97 -11.13 -1.86 5.74
N ASP A 98 -10.97 -0.75 6.46
CA ASP A 98 -10.69 0.55 5.86
C ASP A 98 -9.37 0.55 5.08
N LEU A 99 -8.33 -0.07 5.64
CA LEU A 99 -7.04 -0.21 4.94
C LEU A 99 -7.18 -1.06 3.69
N TRP A 100 -7.94 -2.15 3.72
CA TRP A 100 -8.19 -2.97 2.54
C TRP A 100 -8.92 -2.21 1.43
N LYS A 101 -9.90 -1.37 1.79
CA LYS A 101 -10.58 -0.50 0.83
C LYS A 101 -9.62 0.55 0.25
N VAL A 102 -8.76 1.15 1.07
CA VAL A 102 -7.72 2.07 0.59
C VAL A 102 -6.77 1.37 -0.38
N ILE A 103 -6.32 0.16 -0.05
CA ILE A 103 -5.47 -0.65 -0.94
C ILE A 103 -6.22 -0.93 -2.25
N ALA A 104 -7.49 -1.31 -2.20
CA ALA A 104 -8.30 -1.54 -3.41
C ALA A 104 -8.39 -0.28 -4.29
N PHE A 105 -8.56 0.91 -3.71
CA PHE A 105 -8.45 2.17 -4.45
C PHE A 105 -7.08 2.35 -5.12
N ILE A 106 -5.99 2.09 -4.40
CA ILE A 106 -4.63 2.17 -4.95
C ILE A 106 -4.48 1.22 -6.15
N ARG A 107 -4.98 -0.03 -6.01
CA ARG A 107 -4.99 -1.01 -7.10
C ARG A 107 -5.81 -0.55 -8.30
N SER A 108 -6.94 0.13 -8.07
CA SER A 108 -7.77 0.67 -9.16
C SER A 108 -7.02 1.75 -9.97
N LYS A 109 -6.07 2.45 -9.36
CA LYS A 109 -5.19 3.43 -10.03
C LYS A 109 -3.92 2.82 -10.61
N ASN A 110 -3.56 1.61 -10.18
CA ASN A 110 -2.49 0.80 -10.76
C ASN A 110 -2.95 -0.67 -10.98
N PRO A 111 -3.69 -0.95 -12.07
CA PRO A 111 -4.17 -2.30 -12.35
C PRO A 111 -3.05 -3.33 -12.58
N SER A 112 -1.87 -2.94 -13.06
CA SER A 112 -0.74 -3.88 -13.24
C SER A 112 -0.24 -4.45 -11.92
N SER A 113 -0.41 -3.72 -10.81
CA SER A 113 -0.04 -4.21 -9.49
C SER A 113 -0.84 -5.45 -9.05
N MET A 114 -2.03 -5.67 -9.61
CA MET A 114 -2.87 -6.85 -9.32
C MET A 114 -2.23 -8.18 -9.71
N LYS A 115 -1.28 -8.16 -10.65
CA LYS A 115 -0.60 -9.37 -11.11
C LYS A 115 0.30 -10.00 -10.04
N LYS A 116 0.63 -9.24 -8.98
CA LYS A 116 1.62 -9.63 -7.97
C LYS A 116 1.07 -9.65 -6.54
N VAL A 117 -0.24 -9.50 -6.36
CA VAL A 117 -0.86 -9.42 -5.02
C VAL A 117 -0.62 -10.67 -4.17
N ASN A 118 -0.43 -11.82 -4.83
CA ASN A 118 -0.20 -13.13 -4.19
C ASN A 118 1.26 -13.60 -4.31
N GLU A 119 2.17 -12.77 -4.84
CA GLU A 119 3.57 -13.11 -5.07
C GLU A 119 4.45 -12.27 -4.14
N PRO A 120 4.83 -12.79 -2.94
CA PRO A 120 5.67 -12.05 -2.01
C PRO A 120 6.94 -11.57 -2.70
N ALA A 121 7.18 -10.26 -2.66
CA ALA A 121 8.37 -9.69 -3.29
C ALA A 121 9.67 -10.08 -2.56
N GLN A 122 9.54 -10.51 -1.31
CA GLN A 122 10.61 -10.93 -0.43
C GLN A 122 10.07 -11.80 0.71
N THR A 123 10.97 -12.50 1.41
CA THR A 123 10.67 -13.26 2.63
C THR A 123 11.48 -12.66 3.78
N PRO A 124 10.92 -11.69 4.50
CA PRO A 124 11.59 -11.04 5.63
C PRO A 124 11.77 -12.00 6.81
N GLY A 125 12.86 -11.85 7.55
CA GLY A 125 13.15 -12.66 8.74
C GLY A 125 13.68 -14.07 8.45
N GLN A 126 14.15 -14.35 7.24
CA GLN A 126 15.08 -15.46 6.95
C GLN A 126 16.53 -14.99 6.98
#